data_AF-S5ZMJ0-F1
#
_entry.id   AF-S5ZMJ0-F1
#
_cell.length_a   1.000
_cell.length_b   1.000
_cell.length_c   1.000
_cell.angle_alpha   90.00
_cell.angle_beta   90.00
_cell.angle_gamma   90.00
#
_symmetry.space_group_name_H-M   'P 1'
#
loop_
_entity.id
_entity.type
_entity.pdbx_description
1 polymer ?
#
loop_
_entity_poly.entity_id
_entity_poly.type
_entity_poly.pdbx_seq_one_letter_code
_entity_poly.pdbx_strand_id
1 'polypeptide(L)'
;MLTWKMSIVKVDRRGRITLPKKLRESLGIGEKVLIMNMGDHLQIIPLPSDPFEALEDTLSINKTFKELRKQAELVAEKDATDELS
;
A
#
# COMPACT_ATOMS: atom_id res chain seq x y z
N MET A 1 -12.27 16.40 10.79
CA MET A 1 -11.28 17.41 10.37
C MET A 1 -9.89 16.81 10.49
N LEU A 2 -9.16 16.64 9.39
CA LEU A 2 -7.75 16.24 9.45
C LEU A 2 -6.96 17.35 10.17
N THR A 3 -6.35 17.03 11.30
CA THR A 3 -5.53 17.98 12.05
C THR A 3 -4.10 17.88 11.52
N TRP A 4 -3.66 18.87 10.75
CA TRP A 4 -2.28 18.91 10.28
C TRP A 4 -1.34 19.10 11.47
N LYS A 5 -0.43 18.14 11.70
CA LYS A 5 0.61 18.25 12.73
C LYS A 5 1.96 18.39 12.06
N MET A 6 2.59 19.54 12.22
CA MET A 6 3.94 19.80 11.75
C MET A 6 4.94 19.65 12.90
N SER A 7 6.13 19.13 12.63
CA SER A 7 7.20 19.01 13.61
C SER A 7 8.54 19.18 12.92
N ILE A 8 9.41 20.02 13.49
CA ILE A 8 10.79 20.16 13.06
C ILE A 8 11.62 19.20 13.90
N VAL A 9 12.36 18.31 13.24
CA VAL A 9 13.21 17.30 13.88
C VAL A 9 14.64 17.45 13.40
N LYS A 10 15.61 17.08 14.26
CA LYS A 10 17.02 17.06 13.87
C LYS A 10 17.34 15.71 13.23
N VAL A 11 18.13 15.76 12.17
CA VAL A 11 18.79 14.57 11.61
C VAL A 11 20.06 14.34 12.43
N ASP A 12 20.25 13.13 12.91
CA ASP A 12 21.47 12.80 13.65
C ASP A 12 22.68 12.63 12.71
N ARG A 13 23.89 12.45 13.27
CA ARG A 13 25.12 12.29 12.48
C ARG A 13 25.14 11.05 11.58
N ARG A 14 24.25 10.08 11.84
CA ARG A 14 24.10 8.84 11.06
C ARG A 14 22.98 8.95 10.02
N GLY A 15 22.35 10.11 9.88
CA GLY A 15 21.25 10.32 8.93
C GLY A 15 19.89 9.84 9.44
N ARG A 16 19.74 9.50 10.73
CA ARG A 16 18.48 9.01 11.29
C ARG A 16 17.57 10.15 11.69
N ILE A 17 16.27 9.95 11.49
CA ILE A 17 15.20 10.84 11.94
C ILE A 17 14.37 10.12 12.97
N THR A 18 14.24 10.68 14.17
CA THR A 18 13.34 10.16 15.20
C THR A 18 11.95 10.74 15.00
N LEU A 19 10.99 9.88 14.64
CA LEU A 19 9.59 10.28 14.51
C LEU A 19 9.00 10.61 15.89
N PRO A 20 8.35 11.79 16.07
CA PRO A 20 7.67 12.11 17.31
C PRO A 20 6.60 11.06 17.63
N LYS A 21 6.54 10.62 18.91
CA LYS A 21 5.64 9.55 19.38
C LYS A 21 4.20 9.72 18.88
N LYS A 22 3.65 10.92 19.02
CA LYS A 22 2.26 11.23 18.59
C LYS A 22 2.03 11.04 17.09
N LEU A 23 3.02 11.34 16.24
CA LEU A 23 2.91 11.18 14.79
C LEU A 23 3.00 9.69 14.40
N ARG A 24 3.96 8.98 15.02
CA ARG A 24 4.16 7.54 14.83
C ARG A 24 2.89 6.76 15.19
N GLU A 25 2.27 7.08 16.32
CA GLU A 25 1.03 6.43 16.79
C GLU A 25 -0.18 6.81 15.91
N SER A 26 -0.34 8.09 15.54
CA SER A 26 -1.50 8.51 14.73
C SER A 26 -1.53 7.92 13.33
N LEU A 27 -0.36 7.59 12.78
CA LEU A 27 -0.22 7.01 11.44
C LEU A 27 -0.01 5.48 11.49
N GLY A 28 -0.09 4.85 12.67
CA GLY A 28 0.08 3.40 12.80
C GLY A 28 1.45 2.90 12.33
N ILE A 29 2.50 3.72 12.45
CA ILE A 29 3.82 3.39 11.89
C ILE A 29 4.51 2.32 12.75
N GLY A 30 4.63 1.13 12.18
CA GLY A 30 5.33 -0.02 12.74
C GLY A 30 6.84 0.01 12.48
N GLU A 31 7.41 -1.17 12.23
CA GLU A 31 8.87 -1.35 12.07
C GLU A 31 9.39 -0.96 10.67
N LYS A 32 8.51 -1.03 9.66
CA LYS A 32 8.89 -0.85 8.26
C LYS A 32 8.11 0.30 7.63
N VAL A 33 8.81 1.05 6.79
CA VAL A 33 8.25 2.13 5.98
C VAL A 33 8.83 2.05 4.58
N LEU A 34 8.04 2.44 3.59
CA LEU A 34 8.51 2.74 2.24
C LEU A 34 8.95 4.21 2.19
N ILE A 35 10.13 4.47 1.64
CA ILE A 35 10.63 5.82 1.39
C ILE A 35 10.73 6.02 -0.12
N MET A 36 10.07 7.06 -0.62
CA MET A 36 10.10 7.44 -2.03
C MET A 36 10.69 8.85 -2.18
N ASN A 37 11.57 9.01 -3.16
CA ASN A 37 12.12 10.31 -3.53
C ASN A 37 11.17 11.00 -4.52
N MET A 38 10.62 12.15 -4.14
CA MET A 38 9.69 12.94 -4.95
C MET A 38 10.39 14.11 -5.68
N GLY A 39 11.72 14.23 -5.55
CA GLY A 39 12.54 15.29 -6.12
C GLY A 39 12.80 16.43 -5.12
N ASP A 40 11.75 17.07 -4.62
CA ASP A 40 11.80 18.18 -3.65
C ASP A 40 11.60 17.72 -2.19
N HIS A 41 11.03 16.54 -1.98
CA HIS A 41 10.83 15.95 -0.66
C HIS A 41 10.91 14.42 -0.68
N LEU A 42 10.93 13.83 0.52
CA LEU A 42 10.75 12.39 0.71
C LEU A 42 9.32 12.12 1.15
N GLN A 43 8.68 11.16 0.49
CA GLN A 43 7.43 10.58 0.96
C GLN A 43 7.73 9.34 1.79
N ILE A 44 7.18 9.27 3.00
CA ILE A 44 7.32 8.12 3.90
C ILE A 44 5.94 7.49 4.08
N ILE A 45 5.79 6.23 3.70
CA ILE A 45 4.53 5.48 3.76
C ILE A 45 4.71 4.31 4.73
N PRO A 46 3.85 4.17 5.76
CA PRO A 46 3.87 3.00 6.64
C PRO A 46 3.58 1.74 5.83
N LEU A 47 4.37 0.69 6.05
CA LEU A 47 4.05 -0.62 5.49
C LEU A 47 3.24 -1.42 6.50
N PRO A 48 2.18 -2.14 6.06
CA PRO A 48 1.45 -3.03 6.95
C PRO A 48 2.39 -4.12 7.46
N SER A 49 2.08 -4.64 8.66
CA SER A 49 2.92 -5.70 9.24
C SER A 49 2.71 -7.03 8.52
N ASP A 50 1.48 -7.28 8.06
CA ASP A 50 1.12 -8.38 7.18
C ASP A 50 0.95 -7.85 5.74
N PRO A 51 1.74 -8.34 4.76
CA PRO A 51 1.56 -7.99 3.35
C PRO A 51 0.15 -8.27 2.81
N PHE A 52 -0.57 -9.23 3.39
CA PHE A 52 -1.92 -9.59 2.96
C PHE A 52 -3.00 -8.62 3.44
N GLU A 53 -2.78 -7.87 4.52
CA GLU A 53 -3.75 -6.85 4.98
C GLU A 53 -4.01 -5.79 3.90
N ALA A 54 -2.97 -5.29 3.24
CA ALA A 54 -3.14 -4.34 2.14
C ALA A 54 -3.80 -4.97 0.91
N LEU A 55 -3.64 -6.29 0.75
CA LEU A 55 -4.20 -7.04 -0.36
C LEU A 55 -5.70 -7.28 -0.15
N GLU A 56 -6.15 -7.55 1.08
CA GLU A 56 -7.57 -7.78 1.39
C GLU A 56 -8.44 -6.57 1.04
N ASP A 57 -8.01 -5.35 1.42
CA ASP A 57 -8.74 -4.13 1.08
C ASP A 57 -8.81 -3.92 -0.45
N THR A 58 -7.69 -4.15 -1.14
CA THR A 58 -7.57 -3.96 -2.60
C THR A 58 -8.35 -5.01 -3.38
N LEU A 59 -8.26 -6.26 -2.94
CA LEU A 59 -8.92 -7.42 -3.52
C LEU A 59 -10.22 -7.72 -2.80
N SER A 60 -11.04 -6.71 -2.50
CA SER A 60 -12.41 -6.89 -1.98
C SER A 60 -13.29 -7.69 -2.98
N ILE A 61 -12.96 -8.97 -3.13
CA ILE A 61 -13.51 -9.93 -4.07
C ILE A 61 -14.57 -10.66 -3.27
N ASN A 62 -15.81 -10.23 -3.47
CA ASN A 62 -16.97 -10.88 -2.85
C ASN A 62 -17.37 -12.19 -3.58
N LYS A 63 -16.39 -12.84 -4.23
CA LYS A 63 -16.57 -14.05 -5.04
C LYS A 63 -15.68 -15.16 -4.52
N THR A 64 -16.21 -16.36 -4.53
CA THR A 64 -15.45 -17.56 -4.22
C THR A 64 -14.39 -17.82 -5.29
N PHE A 65 -13.32 -18.53 -4.93
CA PHE A 65 -12.28 -18.95 -5.87
C PHE A 65 -12.85 -19.69 -7.09
N LYS A 66 -13.91 -20.50 -6.90
CA LYS A 66 -14.60 -21.23 -7.96
C LYS A 66 -15.23 -20.30 -9.00
N GLU A 67 -15.83 -19.20 -8.55
CA GLU A 67 -16.45 -18.22 -9.43
C GLU A 67 -15.40 -17.43 -10.21
N LEU A 68 -14.33 -17.00 -9.54
CA LEU A 68 -13.21 -16.32 -10.19
C LEU A 68 -12.58 -17.19 -11.29
N ARG A 69 -12.34 -18.46 -10.99
CA ARG A 69 -11.81 -19.42 -11.97
C ARG A 69 -12.73 -19.55 -13.18
N LYS A 70 -14.03 -19.72 -12.96
CA LYS A 70 -15.01 -19.84 -14.05
C LYS A 70 -15.03 -18.57 -14.92
N GLN A 71 -14.90 -17.40 -14.32
CA GLN A 71 -14.82 -16.15 -15.09
C GLN A 71 -13.54 -16.07 -15.92
N ALA A 72 -12.39 -16.47 -15.36
CA ALA A 72 -11.13 -16.48 -16.10
C ALA A 72 -11.18 -17.44 -17.31
N GLU A 73 -11.79 -18.62 -17.14
CA GLU A 73 -12.01 -19.58 -18.22
C GLU A 73 -12.88 -18.98 -19.34
N LEU A 74 -14.01 -18.34 -18.99
CA LEU A 74 -14.89 -17.69 -19.97
C LEU A 74 -14.22 -16.54 -20.74
N VAL A 75 -13.40 -15.74 -20.07
CA VAL A 75 -12.64 -14.65 -20.71
C VAL A 75 -11.62 -15.23 -21.69
N ALA A 76 -10.88 -16.26 -21.28
CA ALA A 76 -9.90 -16.91 -22.14
C ALA A 76 -10.53 -17.55 -23.40
N GLU A 77 -11.71 -18.18 -23.26
CA GLU A 77 -12.45 -18.72 -24.41
C GLU A 77 -12.89 -17.62 -25.38
N LYS A 78 -13.42 -16.51 -24.86
CA LYS A 78 -13.86 -15.38 -25.68
C LYS A 78 -12.69 -14.77 -26.46
N ASP A 79 -11.58 -14.48 -25.79
CA ASP A 79 -10.38 -13.89 -26.41
C ASP A 79 -9.85 -14.79 -27.53
N ALA A 80 -9.84 -16.12 -27.32
CA ALA A 80 -9.44 -17.08 -28.34
C ALA A 80 -10.35 -17.10 -29.58
N THR A 81 -11.66 -16.90 -29.40
CA THR A 81 -12.62 -16.80 -30.54
C THR A 81 -12.58 -15.45 -31.24
N ASP A 82 -12.36 -14.36 -30.52
CA ASP A 82 -12.25 -13.01 -31.09
C ASP A 82 -10.98 -12.87 -31.94
N GLU A 83 -9.87 -13.56 -31.61
CA GLU A 83 -8.64 -13.58 -32.44
C GLU A 83 -8.77 -14.40 -33.73
N LEU A 84 -9.77 -15.27 -33.86
CA LEU A 84 -10.02 -16.12 -35.02
C LEU A 84 -11.05 -15.53 -36.00
N SER A 85 -11.57 -14.33 -35.70
CA SER A 85 -12.60 -13.60 -36.46
C SER A 85 -12.00 -12.44 -37.25
#